data_AF-A0AAD6VBY0-F1
#
_entry.id   AF-A0AAD6VBY0-F1
#
_cell.length_a   1.000
_cell.length_b   1.000
_cell.length_c   1.000
_cell.angle_alpha   90.00
_cell.angle_beta   90.00
_cell.angle_gamma   90.00
#
_symmetry.space_group_name_H-M   'P 1'
#
loop_
_entity.id
_entity.type
_entity.pdbx_description
1 polymer ?
#
loop_
_entity_poly.entity_id
_entity_poly.type
_entity_poly.pdbx_seq_one_letter_code
_entity_poly.pdbx_strand_id
1 'polypeptide(L)'
;MLATARKYGYIFDTVEPGREIAEMLPAFHHIAPQPGTRQVNNSQASKCLRETHHVKTTKDLLSVAIRLQTPRHEQSPECKCEGCVYDREDLGCVRPSVCVRAAEARLNQIHTK
;
A
#
# COMPACT_ATOMS: atom_id res chain seq x y z
N MET A 1 -12.93 -1.18 16.29
CA MET A 1 -12.14 -1.95 17.28
C MET A 1 -10.71 -1.42 17.45
N LEU A 2 -9.96 -1.09 16.38
CA LEU A 2 -8.63 -0.46 16.50
C LEU A 2 -8.64 0.99 17.04
N ALA A 3 -9.68 1.77 16.72
CA ALA A 3 -9.83 3.13 17.25
C ALA A 3 -10.13 3.16 18.76
N THR A 4 -10.73 2.11 19.30
CA THR A 4 -11.09 2.01 20.72
C THR A 4 -9.87 1.74 21.59
N ALA A 5 -8.90 0.93 21.14
CA ALA A 5 -7.67 0.65 21.89
C ALA A 5 -6.85 1.92 22.17
N ARG A 6 -6.82 2.86 21.22
CA ARG A 6 -6.14 4.16 21.35
C ARG A 6 -6.83 5.10 22.34
N LYS A 7 -8.16 5.01 22.48
CA LYS A 7 -8.94 5.79 23.46
C LYS A 7 -8.63 5.39 24.91
N TYR A 8 -8.15 4.16 25.12
CA TYR A 8 -7.85 3.61 26.45
C TYR A 8 -6.35 3.46 26.75
N GLY A 9 -5.46 4.12 25.97
CA GLY A 9 -4.04 4.22 26.31
C GLY A 9 -3.25 2.92 26.22
N TYR A 10 -3.78 1.89 25.55
CA TYR A 10 -3.04 0.65 25.31
C TYR A 10 -2.00 0.88 24.21
N ILE A 11 -0.74 1.05 24.62
CA ILE A 11 0.43 0.94 23.75
C ILE A 11 0.60 -0.57 23.52
N PHE A 12 0.40 -1.03 22.29
CA PHE A 12 0.76 -2.38 21.90
C PHE A 12 2.28 -2.45 21.83
N ASP A 13 2.91 -2.77 22.96
CA ASP A 13 4.30 -3.18 23.04
C ASP A 13 4.38 -4.55 22.35
N THR A 14 4.52 -4.52 21.03
CA THR A 14 4.51 -5.72 20.21
C THR A 14 5.94 -6.07 19.92
N VAL A 15 6.43 -7.06 20.68
CA VAL A 15 7.51 -7.98 20.26
C VAL A 15 7.30 -8.24 18.77
N GLU A 16 8.31 -7.88 17.97
CA GLU A 16 8.39 -8.00 16.51
C GLU A 16 7.33 -8.97 15.94
N PRO A 17 6.19 -8.46 15.44
CA PRO A 17 5.15 -9.35 14.96
C PRO A 17 5.72 -10.16 13.79
N GLY A 18 5.61 -11.49 13.88
CA GLY A 18 6.06 -12.38 12.80
C GLY A 18 5.54 -11.88 11.46
N ARG A 19 6.36 -11.99 10.41
CA ARG A 19 6.13 -11.42 9.07
C ARG A 19 4.68 -11.62 8.57
N GLU A 20 4.09 -12.77 8.85
CA GLU A 20 2.70 -13.10 8.52
C GLU A 20 1.66 -12.19 9.18
N ILE A 21 1.86 -11.80 10.44
CA ILE A 21 0.98 -10.89 11.19
C ILE A 21 1.13 -9.47 10.64
N ALA A 22 2.36 -9.05 10.33
CA ALA A 22 2.63 -7.74 9.73
C ALA A 22 1.98 -7.59 8.34
N GLU A 23 1.90 -8.68 7.57
CA GLU A 23 1.26 -8.76 6.25
C GLU A 23 -0.28 -8.70 6.28
N MET A 24 -0.91 -9.03 7.42
CA MET A 24 -2.36 -8.91 7.62
C MET A 24 -2.80 -7.53 8.14
N LEU A 25 -1.85 -6.64 8.45
CA LEU A 25 -2.17 -5.32 8.97
C LEU A 25 -2.85 -4.42 7.91
N PRO A 26 -3.75 -3.51 8.34
CA PRO A 26 -4.40 -2.59 7.41
C PRO A 26 -3.40 -1.65 6.72
N ALA A 27 -3.36 -1.67 5.39
CA ALA A 27 -2.45 -0.88 4.56
C ALA A 27 -2.49 0.64 4.83
N PHE A 28 -3.68 1.18 5.13
CA PHE A 28 -3.90 2.63 5.21
C PHE A 28 -4.10 3.15 6.63
N HIS A 29 -4.44 2.27 7.58
CA HIS A 29 -4.74 2.63 8.97
C HIS A 29 -3.62 2.21 9.94
N HIS A 30 -2.36 2.35 9.52
CA HIS A 30 -1.22 2.10 10.40
C HIS A 30 -1.18 3.09 11.58
N ILE A 31 -0.91 2.54 12.77
CA ILE A 31 -1.14 3.12 14.10
C ILE A 31 -0.23 4.32 14.44
N ALA A 32 0.85 4.55 13.69
CA ALA A 32 1.76 5.67 13.93
C ALA A 32 2.23 6.30 12.61
N PRO A 33 1.52 7.29 12.04
CA PRO A 33 2.14 8.15 11.04
C PRO A 33 3.31 8.89 11.70
N GLN A 34 4.52 8.76 11.15
CA GLN A 34 5.68 9.49 11.67
C GLN A 34 5.37 11.00 11.71
N PRO A 35 5.60 11.70 12.83
CA PRO A 35 5.44 13.14 12.90
C PRO A 35 6.33 13.79 11.83
N GLY A 36 5.74 14.63 10.97
CA GLY A 36 6.45 15.30 9.87
C GLY A 36 6.38 14.63 8.50
N THR A 37 5.82 13.42 8.39
CA THR A 37 5.59 12.78 7.08
C THR A 37 4.26 13.22 6.46
N ARG A 38 4.28 13.66 5.20
CA ARG A 38 3.07 14.02 4.46
C ARG A 38 2.14 12.80 4.38
N GLN A 39 0.90 12.94 4.83
CA GLN A 39 -0.10 11.87 4.72
C GLN A 39 -0.34 11.52 3.25
N VAL A 40 0.16 10.37 2.81
CA VAL A 40 0.02 9.89 1.41
C VAL A 40 -1.37 9.31 1.17
N ASN A 41 -2.17 9.09 2.23
CA ASN A 41 -3.51 8.50 2.17
C ASN A 41 -4.50 9.27 1.26
N ASN A 42 -4.29 10.57 1.06
CA ASN A 42 -5.21 11.43 0.31
C ASN A 42 -4.82 11.60 -1.17
N SER A 43 -3.72 11.00 -1.62
CA SER A 43 -3.34 11.06 -3.03
C SER A 43 -4.36 10.32 -3.91
N GLN A 44 -4.51 10.76 -5.17
CA GLN A 44 -5.38 10.06 -6.13
C GLN A 44 -4.95 8.61 -6.33
N ALA A 45 -3.65 8.33 -6.27
CA ALA A 45 -3.12 6.97 -6.35
C ALA A 45 -3.53 6.13 -5.12
N SER A 46 -3.50 6.70 -3.92
CA SER A 46 -3.95 6.03 -2.69
C SER A 46 -5.46 5.81 -2.64
N LYS A 47 -6.25 6.67 -3.30
CA LYS A 47 -7.68 6.41 -3.52
C LYS A 47 -7.87 5.26 -4.51
N CYS A 48 -7.19 5.31 -5.65
CA CYS A 48 -7.23 4.26 -6.66
C CYS A 48 -6.79 2.89 -6.11
N LEU A 49 -5.75 2.84 -5.28
CA LEU A 49 -5.33 1.60 -4.61
C LEU A 49 -6.46 1.02 -3.74
N ARG A 50 -7.23 1.84 -3.04
CA ARG A 50 -8.34 1.39 -2.18
C ARG A 50 -9.59 1.02 -2.95
N GLU A 51 -9.97 1.85 -3.91
CA GLU A 51 -11.27 1.79 -4.59
C GLU A 51 -11.22 0.93 -5.85
N THR A 52 -10.12 0.99 -6.60
CA THR A 52 -9.95 0.33 -7.90
C THR A 52 -9.15 -0.97 -7.76
N HIS A 53 -8.02 -0.93 -7.05
CA HIS A 53 -7.19 -2.12 -6.81
C HIS A 53 -7.60 -2.92 -5.57
N HIS A 54 -8.62 -2.44 -4.82
CA HIS A 54 -9.16 -3.08 -3.63
C HIS A 54 -8.13 -3.47 -2.56
N VAL A 55 -7.04 -2.72 -2.46
CA VAL A 55 -5.96 -2.93 -1.49
C VAL A 55 -6.48 -2.67 -0.07
N LYS A 56 -6.46 -3.71 0.78
CA LYS A 56 -6.90 -3.62 2.18
C LYS A 56 -5.76 -3.85 3.16
N THR A 57 -4.84 -4.76 2.82
CA THR A 57 -3.76 -5.23 3.69
C THR A 57 -2.38 -4.81 3.17
N THR A 58 -1.37 -4.86 4.04
CA THR A 58 0.04 -4.69 3.65
C THR A 58 0.49 -5.76 2.65
N LYS A 59 -0.05 -6.99 2.73
CA LYS A 59 0.14 -8.02 1.69
C LYS A 59 -0.36 -7.57 0.32
N ASP A 60 -1.52 -6.93 0.25
CA ASP A 60 -2.05 -6.39 -1.00
C ASP A 60 -1.17 -5.25 -1.54
N LEU A 61 -0.58 -4.44 -0.66
CA LEU A 61 0.41 -3.43 -1.08
C LEU A 61 1.67 -4.08 -1.65
N LEU A 62 2.17 -5.16 -1.01
CA LEU A 62 3.34 -5.91 -1.48
C LEU A 62 3.10 -6.53 -2.85
N SER A 63 1.93 -7.11 -3.10
CA SER A 63 1.59 -7.72 -4.39
C SER A 63 1.51 -6.69 -5.53
N VAL A 64 1.17 -5.44 -5.21
CA VAL A 64 1.20 -4.33 -6.18
C VAL A 64 2.63 -3.81 -6.36
N ALA A 65 3.39 -3.63 -5.28
CA ALA A 65 4.74 -3.06 -5.31
C ALA A 65 5.79 -4.00 -5.93
N ILE A 66 5.66 -5.32 -5.76
CA ILE A 66 6.58 -6.30 -6.35
C ILE A 66 6.65 -6.20 -7.88
N ARG A 67 5.62 -5.62 -8.51
CA ARG A 67 5.57 -5.39 -9.95
C ARG A 67 6.71 -4.49 -10.44
N LEU A 68 7.26 -3.61 -9.60
CA LEU A 68 8.45 -2.80 -9.91
C LEU A 68 9.68 -3.64 -10.26
N GLN A 69 9.77 -4.86 -9.73
CA GLN A 69 10.88 -5.77 -9.97
C GLN A 69 10.67 -6.66 -11.20
N THR A 70 9.51 -6.55 -11.86
CA THR A 70 9.20 -7.34 -13.06
C THR A 70 10.02 -6.78 -14.23
N PRO A 71 10.74 -7.61 -15.01
CA PRO A 71 11.60 -7.13 -16.09
C PRO A 71 10.89 -6.31 -17.18
N ARG A 72 9.59 -6.53 -17.37
CA ARG A 72 8.76 -5.83 -18.36
C ARG A 72 8.05 -4.60 -17.81
N HIS A 73 8.18 -4.31 -16.52
CA HIS A 73 7.56 -3.14 -15.93
C HIS A 73 8.38 -1.90 -16.22
N GLU A 74 7.68 -0.84 -16.64
CA GLU A 74 8.27 0.46 -16.93
C GLU A 74 7.53 1.53 -16.13
N GLN A 75 8.26 2.54 -15.66
CA GLN A 75 7.66 3.72 -15.02
C GLN A 75 7.04 4.67 -16.06
N SER A 76 6.22 4.11 -16.94
CA SER A 76 5.51 4.81 -18.01
C SER A 76 4.00 4.68 -17.80
N PRO A 77 3.19 5.70 -18.16
CA PRO A 77 1.73 5.57 -18.22
C PRO A 77 1.29 4.45 -19.17
N GLU A 78 2.10 4.14 -20.17
CA GLU A 78 1.82 3.17 -21.23
C GLU A 78 2.47 1.80 -20.98
N CYS A 79 2.97 1.55 -19.76
CA CYS A 79 3.61 0.27 -19.40
C CYS A 79 2.76 -0.93 -19.86
N LYS A 80 3.37 -1.85 -20.62
CA LYS A 80 2.70 -3.02 -21.21
C LYS A 80 2.95 -4.31 -20.44
N CYS A 81 3.47 -4.23 -19.21
CA CYS A 81 3.58 -5.42 -18.37
C CYS A 81 2.19 -5.99 -18.05
N GLU A 82 2.11 -7.30 -17.88
CA GLU A 82 0.86 -8.03 -17.64
C GLU A 82 0.05 -7.42 -16.49
N GLY A 83 0.71 -7.05 -15.38
CA GLY A 83 0.06 -6.39 -14.27
C GLY A 83 -0.55 -5.02 -14.60
N CYS A 84 0.13 -4.19 -15.40
CA CYS A 84 -0.40 -2.88 -15.80
C CYS A 84 -1.48 -2.99 -16.88
N VAL A 85 -1.43 -4.02 -17.73
CA VAL A 85 -2.49 -4.32 -18.69
C VAL A 85 -3.75 -4.74 -17.94
N TYR A 86 -3.64 -5.73 -17.05
CA TYR A 86 -4.74 -6.17 -16.18
C TYR A 86 -5.35 -5.02 -15.39
N ASP A 87 -4.52 -4.17 -14.77
CA ASP A 87 -5.01 -3.03 -14.01
C ASP A 87 -5.83 -2.05 -14.89
N ARG A 88 -5.48 -1.87 -16.16
CA ARG A 88 -6.24 -1.01 -17.09
C ARG A 88 -7.52 -1.66 -17.57
N GLU A 89 -7.43 -2.92 -18.02
CA GLU A 89 -8.50 -3.60 -18.73
C GLU A 89 -9.55 -4.18 -17.78
N ASP A 90 -9.10 -4.81 -16.69
CA ASP A 90 -9.98 -5.52 -15.75
C ASP A 90 -10.39 -4.66 -14.55
N LEU A 91 -9.49 -3.81 -14.05
CA LEU A 91 -9.75 -2.97 -12.89
C LEU A 91 -10.16 -1.53 -13.25
N GLY A 92 -9.93 -1.08 -14.49
CA GLY A 92 -10.24 0.30 -14.91
C GLY A 92 -9.29 1.36 -14.36
N CYS A 93 -8.08 0.98 -13.92
CA CYS A 93 -7.07 1.92 -13.46
C CYS A 93 -6.46 2.70 -14.63
N VAL A 94 -6.59 4.02 -14.60
CA VAL A 94 -6.09 4.91 -15.66
C VAL A 94 -4.56 5.00 -15.68
N ARG A 95 -3.90 4.88 -14.53
CA ARG A 95 -2.43 5.03 -14.41
C ARG A 95 -1.83 4.00 -13.45
N PRO A 96 -1.69 2.73 -13.89
CA PRO A 96 -1.19 1.65 -13.05
C PRO A 96 0.23 1.89 -12.50
N SER A 97 1.15 2.42 -13.30
CA SER A 97 2.53 2.70 -12.88
C SER A 97 2.62 3.69 -11.70
N VAL A 98 1.69 4.65 -11.64
CA VAL A 98 1.59 5.58 -10.51
C VAL A 98 1.11 4.88 -9.25
N CYS A 99 0.17 3.94 -9.39
CA CYS A 99 -0.36 3.15 -8.28
C CYS A 99 0.70 2.18 -7.72
N VAL A 100 1.47 1.55 -8.61
CA VAL A 100 2.60 0.69 -8.24
C VAL A 100 3.64 1.46 -7.42
N ARG A 101 4.05 2.66 -7.87
CA ARG A 101 4.97 3.52 -7.11
C ARG A 101 4.37 4.01 -5.80
N ALA A 102 3.08 4.33 -5.78
CA ALA A 102 2.39 4.73 -4.55
C ALA A 102 2.34 3.59 -3.53
N ALA A 103 2.21 2.34 -3.98
CA ALA A 103 2.24 1.17 -3.13
C ALA A 103 3.63 0.98 -2.48
N GLU A 104 4.71 1.09 -3.25
CA GLU A 104 6.08 1.07 -2.72
C GLU A 104 6.33 2.20 -1.71
N ALA A 105 5.97 3.43 -2.07
CA ALA A 105 6.09 4.58 -1.18
C ALA A 105 5.32 4.37 0.13
N ARG A 106 4.17 3.70 0.08
CA ARG A 106 3.38 3.37 1.27
C ARG A 106 4.03 2.28 2.11
N LEU A 107 4.58 1.24 1.50
CA LEU A 107 5.34 0.20 2.20
C LEU A 107 6.56 0.77 2.92
N ASN A 108 7.29 1.70 2.29
CA ASN A 108 8.43 2.37 2.91
C ASN A 108 8.05 3.21 4.14
N GLN A 109 6.79 3.68 4.23
CA GLN A 109 6.30 4.39 5.41
C GLN A 109 5.88 3.45 6.54
N ILE A 110 5.42 2.24 6.20
CA ILE A 110 4.94 1.25 7.16
C ILE A 110 6.11 0.46 7.74
N HIS A 111 7.02 0.01 6.87
CA HIS A 111 8.27 -0.64 7.23
C HIS A 111 9.35 0.41 7.45
N THR A 112 9.18 1.25 8.48
CA THR A 112 10.35 1.96 9.01
C THR A 112 11.10 0.95 9.89
N LYS A 113 12.39 0.77 9.58
CA LYS A 113 13.38 -0.05 10.28
C LYS A 113 13.18 -0.19 11.78
#